data_AF-A0A559LYE7-F1
#
_entry.id   AF-A0A559LYE7-F1
#
_cell.length_a   1.000
_cell.length_b   1.000
_cell.length_c   1.000
_cell.angle_alpha   90.00
_cell.angle_beta   90.00
_cell.angle_gamma   90.00
#
_symmetry.space_group_name_H-M   'P 1'
#
loop_
_entity.id
_entity.type
_entity.pdbx_description
1 polymer ?
#
loop_
_entity_poly.entity_id
_entity_poly.type
_entity_poly.pdbx_seq_one_letter_code
_entity_poly.pdbx_strand_id
1 'polypeptide(L)'
;MAPNTIYLVTGGNRGIGLHLTAALLLRPNTTVIATLRSEETSQEALHALPVGENSKLVITYLDLSASTPIPDPEMETNSDSTSQPQPHTPQSLHHALTTTHHIPHINTIIACAGHGTSFDALLSTPPSSLLQNFHINTLGPITLFQALYPLLEAGA
;
A
#
# COMPACT_ATOMS: atom_id res chain seq x y z
N MET A 1 17.32 16.89 17.73
CA MET A 1 16.80 15.60 17.22
C MET A 1 16.64 15.71 15.72
N ALA A 2 17.09 14.72 14.96
CA ALA A 2 16.82 14.70 13.53
C ALA A 2 15.31 14.49 13.30
N PRO A 3 14.71 15.10 12.26
CA PRO A 3 13.30 14.88 11.96
C PRO A 3 13.05 13.42 11.58
N ASN A 4 11.91 12.87 12.03
CA ASN A 4 11.51 11.52 11.67
C ASN A 4 11.11 11.47 10.19
N THR A 5 11.71 10.57 9.42
CA THR A 5 11.38 10.41 8.00
C THR A 5 10.40 9.25 7.82
N ILE A 6 9.28 9.48 7.12
CA ILE A 6 8.20 8.52 6.94
C ILE A 6 8.17 8.03 5.49
N TYR A 7 8.38 6.72 5.32
CA TYR A 7 8.30 6.02 4.04
C TYR A 7 7.07 5.13 4.01
N LEU A 8 6.32 5.15 2.91
CA LEU A 8 5.30 4.15 2.63
C LEU A 8 5.78 3.23 1.51
N VAL A 9 5.81 1.92 1.76
CA VAL A 9 6.24 0.90 0.82
C VAL A 9 5.08 -0.04 0.53
N THR A 10 4.61 -0.06 -0.70
CA THR A 10 3.57 -1.02 -1.10
C THR A 10 4.17 -2.38 -1.41
N GLY A 11 3.47 -3.45 -1.03
CA GLY A 11 3.99 -4.82 -1.19
C GLY A 11 5.21 -5.08 -0.31
N GLY A 12 5.24 -4.47 0.89
CA GLY A 12 6.40 -4.46 1.77
C GLY A 12 6.74 -5.81 2.41
N ASN A 13 5.94 -6.86 2.22
CA ASN A 13 6.13 -8.15 2.89
C ASN A 13 6.95 -9.18 2.11
N ARG A 14 7.28 -8.94 0.84
CA ARG A 14 8.08 -9.87 0.03
C ARG A 14 8.91 -9.17 -1.03
N GLY A 15 9.84 -9.92 -1.63
CA GLY A 15 10.60 -9.49 -2.80
C GLY A 15 11.34 -8.16 -2.58
N ILE A 16 11.22 -7.25 -3.55
CA ILE A 16 11.88 -5.94 -3.53
C ILE A 16 11.35 -5.06 -2.39
N GLY A 17 10.02 -5.04 -2.18
CA GLY A 17 9.40 -4.23 -1.13
C GLY A 17 9.88 -4.59 0.27
N LEU A 18 10.09 -5.89 0.55
CA LEU A 18 10.64 -6.35 1.84
C LEU A 18 12.06 -5.89 2.09
N HIS A 19 12.93 -6.00 1.09
CA HIS A 19 14.33 -5.58 1.24
C HIS A 19 14.46 -4.07 1.38
N LEU A 20 13.64 -3.30 0.66
CA LEU A 20 13.57 -1.84 0.84
C LEU A 20 13.05 -1.49 2.24
N THR A 21 12.02 -2.19 2.72
CA THR A 21 11.50 -2.02 4.08
C THR A 21 12.59 -2.28 5.12
N ALA A 22 13.32 -3.40 5.00
CA ALA A 22 14.43 -3.75 5.88
C ALA A 22 15.55 -2.69 5.87
N ALA A 23 15.97 -2.26 4.69
CA ALA A 23 17.03 -1.27 4.54
C ALA A 23 16.64 0.11 5.11
N LEU A 24 15.38 0.52 4.93
CA LEU A 24 14.88 1.79 5.46
C LEU A 24 14.70 1.75 6.98
N LEU A 25 14.21 0.63 7.54
CA LEU A 25 14.03 0.48 8.99
C LEU A 25 15.33 0.56 9.78
N LEU A 26 16.46 0.17 9.18
CA LEU A 26 17.79 0.26 9.81
C LEU A 26 18.29 1.70 9.95
N ARG A 27 17.70 2.67 9.24
CA ARG A 27 18.07 4.08 9.34
C ARG A 27 17.52 4.63 10.67
N PRO A 28 18.24 5.53 11.36
CA PRO A 28 17.75 6.13 12.59
C PRO A 28 16.60 7.11 12.30
N ASN A 29 15.68 7.27 13.26
CA ASN A 29 14.53 8.19 13.19
C ASN A 29 13.71 7.99 11.89
N THR A 30 13.33 6.75 11.62
CA THR A 30 12.61 6.38 10.40
C THR A 30 11.35 5.58 10.72
N THR A 31 10.20 6.02 10.22
CA THR A 31 8.98 5.22 10.20
C THR A 31 8.82 4.60 8.82
N VAL A 32 8.69 3.28 8.75
CA VAL A 32 8.32 2.59 7.51
C VAL A 32 6.92 2.03 7.65
N ILE A 33 6.03 2.43 6.74
CA ILE A 33 4.68 1.92 6.59
C ILE A 33 4.71 0.87 5.48
N ALA A 34 4.67 -0.41 5.85
CA ALA A 34 4.65 -1.52 4.91
C ALA A 34 3.21 -1.96 4.64
N THR A 35 2.77 -1.93 3.39
CA THR A 35 1.42 -2.39 3.02
C THR A 35 1.42 -3.81 2.45
N LEU A 36 0.40 -4.58 2.85
CA LEU A 36 0.14 -5.96 2.40
C LEU A 36 -1.23 -6.04 1.74
N ARG A 37 -1.52 -7.13 1.02
CA ARG A 37 -2.82 -7.29 0.34
C ARG A 37 -3.97 -7.54 1.33
N SER A 38 -3.77 -8.40 2.33
CA SER A 38 -4.81 -8.84 3.28
C SER A 38 -4.20 -9.40 4.55
N GLU A 39 -5.02 -9.61 5.59
CA GLU A 39 -4.59 -10.20 6.88
C GLU A 39 -4.08 -11.64 6.75
N GLU A 40 -4.57 -12.37 5.75
CA GLU A 40 -4.11 -13.72 5.42
C GLU A 40 -2.67 -13.74 4.88
N THR A 41 -2.15 -12.58 4.47
CA THR A 41 -0.81 -12.47 3.93
C THR A 41 0.22 -12.56 5.06
N SER A 42 1.14 -13.53 4.98
CA SER A 42 2.19 -13.71 6.01
C SER A 42 2.98 -12.42 6.29
N GLN A 43 3.12 -12.13 7.59
CA GLN A 43 3.85 -11.00 8.16
C GLN A 43 5.15 -11.43 8.85
N GLU A 44 5.47 -12.72 8.88
CA GLU A 44 6.61 -13.28 9.63
C GLU A 44 7.92 -12.57 9.28
N ALA A 45 8.14 -12.35 7.98
CA ALA A 45 9.34 -11.68 7.49
C ALA A 45 9.46 -10.21 7.95
N LEU A 46 8.33 -9.53 8.16
CA LEU A 46 8.28 -8.14 8.63
C LEU A 46 8.57 -8.04 10.13
N HIS A 47 8.00 -8.96 10.92
CA HIS A 47 8.23 -9.03 12.38
C HIS A 47 9.66 -9.44 12.72
N ALA A 48 10.35 -10.17 11.83
CA ALA A 48 11.74 -10.56 11.99
C ALA A 48 12.76 -9.46 11.66
N LEU A 49 12.33 -8.30 11.12
CA LEU A 49 13.25 -7.26 10.68
C LEU A 49 13.92 -6.54 11.86
N PRO A 50 15.24 -6.29 11.81
CA PRO A 50 15.89 -5.40 12.76
C PRO A 50 15.39 -3.96 12.57
N VAL A 51 15.13 -3.28 13.69
CA VAL A 51 14.66 -1.89 13.71
C VAL A 51 15.77 -0.99 14.24
N GLY A 52 16.08 0.07 13.51
CA GLY A 52 17.08 1.06 13.88
C GLY A 52 16.66 1.92 15.07
N GLU A 53 17.59 2.74 15.55
CA GLU A 53 17.34 3.62 16.69
C GLU A 53 16.24 4.65 16.41
N ASN A 54 15.27 4.77 17.31
CA ASN A 54 14.09 5.65 17.18
C ASN A 54 13.29 5.41 15.89
N SER A 55 13.36 4.20 15.32
CA SER A 55 12.62 3.80 14.13
C SER A 55 11.45 2.91 14.47
N LYS A 56 10.46 2.86 13.58
CA LYS A 56 9.22 2.10 13.79
C LYS A 56 8.72 1.51 12.49
N LEU A 57 8.25 0.26 12.57
CA LEU A 57 7.49 -0.39 11.52
C LEU A 57 5.98 -0.22 11.80
N VAL A 58 5.23 0.18 10.78
CA VAL A 58 3.76 0.18 10.76
C VAL A 58 3.32 -0.76 9.65
N ILE A 59 2.49 -1.75 10.01
CA ILE A 59 1.92 -2.69 9.06
C ILE A 59 0.46 -2.32 8.83
N THR A 60 0.06 -2.22 7.57
CA THR A 60 -1.33 -1.94 7.17
C THR A 60 -1.67 -2.70 5.88
N TYR A 61 -2.93 -2.71 5.49
CA TYR A 61 -3.41 -3.46 4.34
C TYR A 61 -3.89 -2.53 3.23
N LEU A 62 -3.55 -2.85 1.99
CA LEU A 62 -3.89 -2.09 0.81
C LEU A 62 -4.22 -3.05 -0.33
N ASP A 63 -5.44 -2.95 -0.84
CA ASP A 63 -5.86 -3.60 -2.06
C ASP A 63 -5.89 -2.59 -3.21
N LEU A 64 -5.02 -2.82 -4.21
CA LEU A 64 -4.94 -2.04 -5.44
C LEU A 64 -5.79 -2.62 -6.57
N SER A 65 -6.41 -3.79 -6.37
CA SER A 65 -7.32 -4.40 -7.33
C SER A 65 -8.75 -3.86 -7.22
N ALA A 66 -9.08 -3.23 -6.10
CA ALA A 66 -10.34 -2.55 -5.85
C ALA A 66 -10.42 -1.22 -6.64
N SER A 67 -10.54 -1.34 -7.96
CA SER A 67 -11.12 -0.30 -8.79
C SER A 67 -12.63 -0.45 -8.70
N THR A 68 -13.31 0.41 -7.96
CA THR A 68 -14.70 0.68 -8.33
C THR A 68 -14.67 1.19 -9.78
N PRO A 69 -15.61 0.77 -10.65
CA PRO A 69 -15.89 1.53 -11.86
C PRO A 69 -16.11 2.99 -11.44
N ILE A 70 -15.76 3.93 -12.32
CA ILE A 70 -16.14 5.35 -12.19
C ILE A 70 -17.57 5.40 -11.59
N PRO A 71 -17.81 6.07 -10.45
CA PRO A 71 -19.13 6.05 -9.85
C PRO A 71 -20.10 6.68 -10.83
N ASP A 72 -20.99 5.87 -11.40
CA ASP A 72 -22.29 6.37 -11.84
C ASP A 72 -22.94 6.97 -10.57
N PRO A 73 -23.44 8.21 -10.62
CA PRO A 73 -23.93 8.94 -9.44
C PRO A 73 -25.19 8.32 -8.78
N GLU A 74 -25.56 7.09 -9.11
CA GLU A 74 -26.80 6.43 -8.65
C GLU A 74 -26.59 5.03 -8.02
N MET A 75 -25.36 4.61 -7.69
CA MET A 75 -25.15 3.36 -6.92
C MET A 75 -24.39 3.60 -5.62
N GLU A 76 -25.00 4.35 -4.72
CA GLU A 76 -24.99 3.96 -3.31
C GLU A 76 -26.17 3.01 -3.09
N THR A 77 -25.89 1.78 -2.67
CA THR A 77 -26.57 1.12 -1.54
C THR A 77 -26.22 -0.36 -1.46
N ASN A 78 -25.93 -0.77 -0.23
CA ASN A 78 -26.05 -2.12 0.33
C ASN A 78 -24.89 -3.09 0.12
N SER A 79 -24.05 -3.20 1.15
CA SER A 79 -23.86 -4.44 1.95
C SER A 79 -22.62 -4.26 2.81
N ASP A 80 -22.44 -4.89 3.95
CA ASP A 80 -23.29 -5.51 4.95
C ASP A 80 -22.30 -5.75 6.09
N SER A 81 -22.75 -5.54 7.32
CA SER A 81 -22.00 -5.72 8.56
C SER A 81 -21.39 -7.13 8.65
N THR A 82 -20.08 -7.25 8.42
CA THR A 82 -19.28 -8.39 8.89
C THR A 82 -17.97 -7.90 9.48
N SER A 83 -17.71 -8.33 10.72
CA SER A 83 -16.59 -7.91 11.57
C SER A 83 -15.25 -8.56 11.15
N GLN A 84 -14.87 -8.40 9.89
CA GLN A 84 -13.52 -8.73 9.41
C GLN A 84 -12.84 -7.45 8.90
N PRO A 85 -11.56 -7.20 9.24
CA PRO A 85 -10.82 -6.07 8.70
C PRO A 85 -10.63 -6.27 7.18
N GLN A 86 -11.43 -5.55 6.39
CA GLN A 86 -11.28 -5.53 4.94
C GLN A 86 -10.04 -4.72 4.55
N PRO A 87 -9.27 -5.14 3.54
CA PRO A 87 -8.10 -4.40 3.10
C PRO A 87 -8.50 -3.00 2.61
N HIS A 88 -7.66 -1.99 2.86
CA HIS A 88 -8.01 -0.62 2.51
C HIS A 88 -7.93 -0.39 1.00
N THR A 89 -8.82 0.43 0.47
CA THR A 89 -8.62 1.09 -0.82
C THR A 89 -7.63 2.25 -0.62
N PRO A 90 -7.05 2.82 -1.70
CA PRO A 90 -6.25 4.04 -1.58
C PRO A 90 -6.89 5.14 -0.73
N GLN A 91 -8.21 5.36 -0.88
CA GLN A 91 -8.95 6.39 -0.16
C GLN A 91 -9.14 6.05 1.32
N SER A 92 -9.50 4.81 1.65
CA SER A 92 -9.67 4.42 3.06
C SER A 92 -8.32 4.29 3.79
N LEU A 93 -7.23 4.06 3.05
CA LEU A 93 -5.88 4.06 3.61
C LEU A 93 -5.51 5.44 4.16
N HIS A 94 -5.84 6.53 3.46
CA HIS A 94 -5.62 7.89 4.00
C HIS A 94 -6.27 8.06 5.37
N HIS A 95 -7.53 7.61 5.51
CA HIS A 95 -8.24 7.66 6.78
C HIS A 95 -7.56 6.81 7.85
N ALA A 96 -7.23 5.55 7.55
CA ALA A 96 -6.57 4.65 8.50
C ALA A 96 -5.21 5.21 8.98
N LEU A 97 -4.42 5.78 8.07
CA LEU A 97 -3.12 6.37 8.40
C LEU A 97 -3.27 7.58 9.34
N THR A 98 -4.25 8.45 9.10
CA THR A 98 -4.47 9.66 9.90
C THR A 98 -5.11 9.37 11.25
N THR A 99 -6.12 8.49 11.30
CA THR A 99 -6.91 8.26 12.53
C THR A 99 -6.37 7.13 13.40
N THR A 100 -5.99 6.01 12.79
CA THR A 100 -5.59 4.81 13.55
C THR A 100 -4.09 4.85 13.84
N HIS A 101 -3.29 5.14 12.82
CA HIS A 101 -1.84 5.13 12.95
C HIS A 101 -1.25 6.50 13.33
N HIS A 102 -2.06 7.55 13.35
CA HIS A 102 -1.66 8.92 13.72
C HIS A 102 -0.45 9.41 12.91
N ILE A 103 -0.44 9.11 11.60
CA ILE A 103 0.60 9.52 10.66
C ILE A 103 0.27 10.93 10.14
N PRO A 104 1.03 11.97 10.51
CA PRO A 104 0.72 13.35 10.16
C PRO A 104 1.16 13.72 8.74
N HIS A 105 2.15 13.00 8.18
CA HIS A 105 2.69 13.23 6.84
C HIS A 105 3.40 11.98 6.31
N ILE A 106 3.74 11.98 5.02
CA ILE A 106 4.57 10.98 4.36
C ILE A 106 5.62 11.72 3.53
N ASN A 107 6.90 11.35 3.63
CA ASN A 107 7.95 11.98 2.83
C ASN A 107 8.15 11.28 1.48
N THR A 108 7.91 9.97 1.40
CA THR A 108 8.13 9.21 0.17
C THR A 108 7.18 8.01 0.09
N ILE A 109 6.52 7.87 -1.06
CA ILE A 109 5.79 6.65 -1.44
C ILE A 109 6.67 5.85 -2.39
N ILE A 110 6.87 4.57 -2.07
CA ILE A 110 7.56 3.59 -2.89
C ILE A 110 6.52 2.57 -3.36
N ALA A 111 6.01 2.76 -4.57
CA ALA A 111 4.98 1.90 -5.16
C ALA A 111 5.59 0.60 -5.74
N CYS A 112 6.05 -0.30 -4.87
CA CYS A 112 6.66 -1.58 -5.26
C CYS A 112 5.67 -2.74 -5.47
N ALA A 113 4.42 -2.61 -5.00
CA ALA A 113 3.40 -3.62 -5.25
C ALA A 113 3.20 -3.79 -6.76
N GLY A 114 3.31 -5.04 -7.21
CA GLY A 114 3.13 -5.40 -8.60
C GLY A 114 2.40 -6.73 -8.74
N HIS A 115 1.68 -6.85 -9.85
CA HIS A 115 0.99 -8.05 -10.28
C HIS A 115 1.40 -8.40 -11.70
N GLY A 116 1.80 -9.65 -11.91
CA GLY A 116 2.15 -10.18 -13.21
C GLY A 116 1.47 -11.51 -13.40
N THR A 117 0.51 -11.54 -14.33
CA THR A 117 -0.19 -12.75 -14.77
C THR A 117 -0.07 -12.93 -16.28
N SER A 118 -0.35 -14.14 -16.75
CA SER A 118 -0.39 -14.55 -18.16
C SER A 118 0.88 -14.21 -18.95
N PHE A 119 1.97 -14.91 -18.62
CA PHE A 119 3.23 -14.88 -19.36
C PHE A 119 3.18 -15.71 -20.67
N ASP A 120 2.01 -15.77 -21.29
CA ASP A 120 1.75 -16.54 -22.50
C ASP A 120 2.15 -15.77 -23.77
N ALA A 121 2.17 -16.47 -24.91
CA ALA A 121 2.31 -15.82 -26.20
C ALA A 121 1.12 -14.88 -26.49
N LEU A 122 1.36 -13.83 -27.30
CA LEU A 122 0.37 -12.77 -27.57
C LEU A 122 -1.00 -13.28 -28.03
N LEU A 123 -1.04 -14.33 -28.84
CA LEU A 123 -2.30 -14.91 -29.33
C LEU A 123 -3.12 -15.64 -28.26
N SER A 124 -2.49 -16.00 -27.14
CA SER A 124 -3.08 -16.79 -26.06
C SER A 124 -3.28 -15.98 -24.78
N THR A 125 -2.69 -14.79 -24.67
CA THR A 125 -2.84 -13.93 -23.51
C THR A 125 -4.29 -13.40 -23.39
N PRO A 126 -5.01 -13.68 -22.28
CA PRO A 126 -6.34 -13.14 -22.07
C PRO A 126 -6.28 -11.62 -21.84
N PRO A 127 -7.11 -10.81 -22.53
CA PRO A 127 -7.16 -9.37 -22.29
C PRO A 127 -7.48 -8.98 -20.84
N SER A 128 -8.28 -9.79 -20.14
CA SER A 128 -8.60 -9.59 -18.72
C SER A 128 -7.38 -9.60 -17.80
N SER A 129 -6.38 -10.44 -18.10
CA SER A 129 -5.14 -10.49 -17.35
C SER A 129 -4.28 -9.25 -17.57
N LEU A 130 -4.22 -8.75 -18.81
CA LEU A 130 -3.55 -7.48 -19.11
C LEU A 130 -4.23 -6.30 -18.41
N LEU A 131 -5.56 -6.26 -18.44
CA LEU A 131 -6.34 -5.25 -17.72
C LEU A 131 -6.07 -5.32 -16.22
N GLN A 132 -6.04 -6.51 -15.61
CA GLN A 132 -5.74 -6.66 -14.19
C GLN A 132 -4.32 -6.16 -13.85
N ASN A 133 -3.32 -6.53 -14.64
CA ASN A 133 -1.95 -6.04 -14.47
C ASN A 133 -1.89 -4.50 -14.63
N PHE A 134 -2.60 -3.93 -15.60
CA PHE A 134 -2.67 -2.49 -15.82
C PHE A 134 -3.30 -1.75 -14.64
N HIS A 135 -4.41 -2.28 -14.09
CA HIS A 135 -5.05 -1.68 -12.93
C HIS A 135 -4.11 -1.65 -11.73
N ILE A 136 -3.45 -2.76 -11.40
CA ILE A 136 -2.60 -2.82 -10.21
C ILE A 136 -1.29 -2.05 -10.42
N ASN A 137 -0.61 -2.23 -11.55
CA ASN A 137 0.75 -1.72 -11.75
C ASN A 137 0.79 -0.28 -12.25
N THR A 138 -0.27 0.19 -12.91
CA THR A 138 -0.33 1.53 -13.50
C THR A 138 -1.32 2.42 -12.75
N LEU A 139 -2.58 2.00 -12.65
CA LEU A 139 -3.60 2.82 -12.00
C LEU A 139 -3.44 2.83 -10.47
N GLY A 140 -3.02 1.72 -9.87
CA GLY A 140 -2.78 1.60 -8.43
C GLY A 140 -1.83 2.67 -7.87
N PRO A 141 -0.62 2.85 -8.43
CA PRO A 141 0.28 3.93 -8.03
C PRO A 141 -0.35 5.34 -8.20
N ILE A 142 -1.12 5.56 -9.27
CA ILE A 142 -1.76 6.86 -9.55
C ILE A 142 -2.82 7.16 -8.50
N THR A 143 -3.75 6.24 -8.24
CA THR A 143 -4.84 6.43 -7.28
C THR A 143 -4.33 6.50 -5.84
N LEU A 144 -3.28 5.73 -5.52
CA LEU A 144 -2.57 5.84 -4.26
C LEU A 144 -1.95 7.22 -4.07
N PHE A 145 -1.24 7.74 -5.08
CA PHE A 145 -0.67 9.08 -5.02
C PHE A 145 -1.77 10.13 -4.84
N GLN A 146 -2.85 10.06 -5.61
CA GLN A 146 -3.98 10.99 -5.49
C GLN A 146 -4.59 10.98 -4.09
N ALA A 147 -4.82 9.79 -3.51
CA ALA A 147 -5.42 9.66 -2.20
C ALA A 147 -4.51 10.13 -1.05
N LEU A 148 -3.20 9.95 -1.19
CA LEU A 148 -2.22 10.29 -0.17
C LEU A 148 -1.54 11.65 -0.40
N TYR A 149 -1.91 12.37 -1.47
CA TYR A 149 -1.35 13.69 -1.79
C TYR A 149 -1.40 14.68 -0.62
N PRO A 150 -2.49 14.79 0.17
CA PRO A 150 -2.50 15.68 1.33
C PRO A 150 -1.42 15.34 2.38
N LEU A 151 -1.11 14.06 2.57
CA LEU A 151 -0.05 13.63 3.49
C LEU A 151 1.36 13.87 2.94
N LEU A 152 1.51 13.80 1.61
CA LEU A 152 2.76 14.13 0.94
C LEU A 152 3.05 15.64 1.01
N GLU A 153 2.03 16.47 0.78
CA GLU A 153 2.14 17.93 0.87
C GLU A 153 2.51 18.38 2.30
N ALA A 154 1.95 17.73 3.32
CA ALA A 154 2.30 17.98 4.72
C ALA A 154 3.73 17.55 5.11
N GLY A 155 4.38 16.73 4.29
CA GLY A 155 5.73 16.19 4.54
C GLY A 155 6.83 16.82 3.70
N ALA A 156 6.48 17.77 2.83
CA ALA A 156 7.38 18.50 1.92
C ALA A 156 8.15 19.63 2.62
#